data_AF-A0A942AVQ8-F1
#
_entry.id   AF-A0A942AVQ8-F1
#
_cell.length_a   1.000
_cell.length_b   1.000
_cell.length_c   1.000
_cell.angle_alpha   90.00
_cell.angle_beta   90.00
_cell.angle_gamma   90.00
#
_symmetry.space_group_name_H-M   'P 1'
#
loop_
_entity.id
_entity.type
_entity.pdbx_description
1 polymer ?
#
loop_
_entity_poly.entity_id
_entity_poly.type
_entity_poly.pdbx_seq_one_letter_code
_entity_poly.pdbx_strand_id
1 'polypeptide(L)'
;QALVKSGLLPDAKLGAVTSDSPTLFRNDINRHVSQMVTTRVTSNRSPWLSSFKQGEEFTIPVSHGEGKFVVSEKNAKKLFENGQVAFQYVDYDSNPTMTSPMNPNGSSYAIEGIISKSGLILGKMGHTERYNENLYKNIYGNKNQDIFTNAINYFSKK
;
A
#
# COMPACT_ATOMS: atom_id res chain seq x y z
N GLN A 1 9.77 -2.35 -1.47
CA GLN A 1 11.06 -2.65 -0.79
C GLN A 1 12.16 -1.64 -1.10
N ALA A 2 12.61 -1.52 -2.35
CA ALA A 2 13.74 -0.64 -2.70
C ALA A 2 13.55 0.83 -2.25
N LEU A 3 12.38 1.42 -2.50
CA LEU A 3 12.09 2.83 -2.17
C LEU A 3 12.20 3.14 -0.66
N VAL A 4 11.75 2.22 0.20
CA VAL A 4 11.82 2.39 1.66
C VAL A 4 13.27 2.22 2.12
N LYS A 5 13.96 1.16 1.65
CA LYS A 5 15.36 0.89 2.00
C LYS A 5 16.36 1.91 1.43
N SER A 6 15.97 2.70 0.43
CA SER A 6 16.80 3.79 -0.11
C SER A 6 16.55 5.15 0.53
N GLY A 7 15.50 5.29 1.37
CA GLY A 7 15.08 6.56 1.97
C GLY A 7 14.16 7.43 1.09
N LEU A 8 13.82 6.98 -0.12
CA LEU A 8 12.85 7.67 -0.98
C LEU A 8 11.43 7.64 -0.39
N LEU A 9 11.10 6.63 0.42
CA LEU A 9 9.90 6.61 1.24
C LEU A 9 10.28 6.49 2.72
N PRO A 10 9.62 7.25 3.62
CA PRO A 10 8.51 8.19 3.37
C PRO A 10 8.94 9.62 2.99
N ASP A 11 10.23 9.95 3.08
CA ASP A 11 10.68 11.35 3.10
C ASP A 11 11.20 11.89 1.74
N ALA A 12 11.22 11.07 0.68
CA ALA A 12 11.78 11.43 -0.62
C ALA A 12 13.24 11.92 -0.57
N LYS A 13 14.01 11.43 0.41
CA LYS A 13 15.41 11.82 0.62
C LYS A 13 16.32 10.60 0.58
N LEU A 14 17.04 10.45 -0.54
CA LEU A 14 18.00 9.37 -0.73
C LEU A 14 19.04 9.33 0.40
N GLY A 15 19.31 8.12 0.91
CA GLY A 15 20.35 7.86 1.91
C GLY A 15 20.00 8.31 3.34
N ALA A 16 18.84 8.91 3.59
CA ALA A 16 18.42 9.35 4.92
C ALA A 16 17.72 8.24 5.74
N VAL A 17 18.27 7.02 5.71
CA VAL A 17 17.73 5.88 6.46
C VAL A 17 18.41 5.81 7.83
N THR A 18 17.61 5.71 8.88
CA THR A 18 18.06 5.57 10.27
C THR A 18 17.51 4.28 10.87
N SER A 19 17.96 3.91 12.07
CA SER A 19 17.39 2.77 12.81
C SER A 19 15.90 2.90 13.09
N ASP A 20 15.37 4.12 13.14
CA ASP A 20 13.96 4.41 13.41
C ASP A 20 13.12 4.48 12.12
N SER A 21 13.75 4.44 10.94
CA SER A 21 13.04 4.51 9.67
C SER A 21 12.13 3.29 9.49
N PRO A 22 10.93 3.47 8.90
CA PRO A 22 10.09 2.34 8.52
C PRO A 22 10.84 1.38 7.60
N THR A 23 10.52 0.09 7.66
CA THR A 23 11.18 -0.91 6.81
C THR A 23 10.21 -2.02 6.40
N LEU A 24 10.67 -2.88 5.49
CA LEU A 24 10.01 -4.11 5.14
C LEU A 24 10.80 -5.30 5.68
N PHE A 25 10.09 -6.19 6.36
CA PHE A 25 10.64 -7.37 7.00
C PHE A 25 9.93 -8.65 6.52
N ARG A 26 10.41 -9.81 6.98
CA ARG A 26 9.76 -11.10 6.73
C ARG A 26 8.32 -11.08 7.23
N ASN A 27 7.43 -11.71 6.48
CA ASN A 27 6.03 -11.89 6.87
C ASN A 27 5.95 -12.66 8.21
N ASP A 28 4.92 -12.42 9.02
CA ASP A 28 4.75 -13.11 10.32
C ASP A 28 4.71 -14.64 10.22
N ILE A 29 4.17 -15.14 9.10
CA ILE A 29 4.12 -16.58 8.81
C ILE A 29 5.47 -17.18 8.39
N ASN A 30 6.54 -16.38 8.29
CA ASN A 30 7.89 -16.76 7.86
C ASN A 30 7.95 -17.52 6.51
N ARG A 31 6.97 -17.30 5.64
CA ARG A 31 6.88 -17.89 4.30
C ARG A 31 6.34 -16.89 3.28
N HIS A 32 6.52 -17.23 2.01
CA HIS A 32 5.95 -16.50 0.90
C HIS A 32 4.41 -16.54 0.95
N VAL A 33 3.75 -15.41 0.72
CA VAL A 33 2.29 -15.33 0.51
C VAL A 33 1.99 -15.13 -0.95
N SER A 34 0.97 -15.81 -1.44
CA SER A 34 0.41 -15.62 -2.78
C SER A 34 -1.10 -15.76 -2.71
N GLN A 35 -1.81 -14.64 -2.57
CA GLN A 35 -3.27 -14.63 -2.40
C GLN A 35 -3.88 -13.29 -2.85
N MET A 36 -5.21 -13.23 -2.92
CA MET A 36 -5.96 -12.00 -3.12
C MET A 36 -6.29 -11.40 -1.75
N VAL A 37 -6.12 -10.10 -1.60
CA VAL A 37 -6.46 -9.38 -0.36
C VAL A 37 -7.32 -8.16 -0.68
N THR A 38 -8.15 -7.76 0.27
CA THR A 38 -8.90 -6.51 0.17
C THR A 38 -8.11 -5.38 0.83
N THR A 39 -7.97 -4.28 0.11
CA THR A 39 -7.35 -3.06 0.59
C THR A 39 -8.31 -1.91 0.41
N ARG A 40 -8.34 -0.97 1.37
CA ARG A 40 -9.06 0.29 1.23
C ARG A 40 -8.12 1.44 0.98
N VAL A 41 -8.60 2.48 0.31
CA VAL A 41 -7.93 3.77 0.20
C VAL A 41 -8.05 4.52 1.51
N THR A 42 -6.91 4.78 2.16
CA THR A 42 -6.85 5.54 3.41
C THR A 42 -6.61 7.03 3.13
N SER A 43 -5.84 7.36 2.09
CA SER A 43 -5.57 8.74 1.67
C SER A 43 -5.43 8.80 0.16
N ASN A 44 -6.04 9.81 -0.44
CA ASN A 44 -5.92 10.12 -1.86
C ASN A 44 -5.08 11.38 -2.12
N ARG A 45 -4.19 11.75 -1.18
CA ARG A 45 -3.32 12.94 -1.26
C ARG A 45 -2.12 12.76 -2.21
N SER A 46 -2.36 12.19 -3.38
CA SER A 46 -1.33 11.85 -4.33
C SER A 46 -1.90 11.81 -5.73
N PRO A 47 -1.17 12.31 -6.75
CA PRO A 47 -1.58 12.16 -8.14
C PRO A 47 -1.80 10.71 -8.56
N TRP A 48 -1.17 9.72 -7.92
CA TRP A 48 -1.40 8.30 -8.21
C TRP A 48 -2.80 7.82 -7.79
N LEU A 49 -3.44 8.52 -6.86
CA LEU A 49 -4.72 8.14 -6.25
C LEU A 49 -5.84 9.15 -6.53
N SER A 50 -5.65 10.04 -7.51
CA SER A 50 -6.53 11.21 -7.73
C SER A 50 -7.97 10.86 -8.09
N SER A 51 -8.21 9.72 -8.74
CA SER A 51 -9.57 9.26 -9.07
C SER A 51 -10.27 8.53 -7.92
N PHE A 52 -9.53 8.14 -6.88
CA PHE A 52 -10.06 7.29 -5.82
C PHE A 52 -10.69 8.09 -4.69
N LYS A 53 -11.68 7.48 -4.04
CA LYS A 53 -12.30 8.02 -2.82
C LYS A 53 -11.75 7.33 -1.58
N GLN A 54 -11.63 8.06 -0.48
CA GLN A 54 -11.29 7.44 0.80
C GLN A 54 -12.36 6.42 1.20
N GLY A 55 -11.95 5.26 1.68
CA GLY A 55 -12.81 4.11 1.97
C GLY A 55 -13.12 3.23 0.76
N GLU A 56 -12.75 3.62 -0.46
CA GLU A 56 -12.92 2.77 -1.63
C GLU A 56 -12.05 1.52 -1.53
N GLU A 57 -12.62 0.36 -1.88
CA GLU A 57 -11.96 -0.94 -1.71
C GLU A 57 -11.57 -1.58 -3.02
N PHE A 58 -10.42 -2.24 -2.99
CA PHE A 58 -9.87 -2.99 -4.10
C PHE A 58 -9.36 -4.36 -3.63
N THR A 59 -9.70 -5.39 -4.39
CA THR A 59 -9.18 -6.75 -4.23
C THR A 59 -7.96 -6.91 -5.11
N ILE A 60 -6.77 -6.92 -4.50
CA ILE A 60 -5.48 -6.85 -5.19
C ILE A 60 -4.68 -8.14 -4.91
N PRO A 61 -3.97 -8.71 -5.91
CA PRO A 61 -3.08 -9.84 -5.67
C PRO A 61 -1.84 -9.39 -4.88
N VAL A 62 -1.40 -10.19 -3.92
CA VAL A 62 -0.10 -10.04 -3.23
C VAL A 62 0.78 -11.26 -3.50
N SER A 63 2.09 -11.04 -3.58
CA SER A 63 3.06 -12.10 -3.91
C SER A 63 4.44 -11.74 -3.34
N HIS A 64 4.70 -12.06 -2.07
CA HIS A 64 5.95 -11.67 -1.40
C HIS A 64 6.30 -12.54 -0.17
N GLY A 65 7.59 -12.67 0.12
CA GLY A 65 8.11 -13.25 1.38
C GLY A 65 8.50 -12.19 2.44
N GLU A 66 8.78 -10.96 2.00
CA GLU A 66 9.22 -9.84 2.83
C GLU A 66 8.33 -8.61 2.61
N GLY A 67 7.04 -8.74 2.93
CA GLY A 67 6.06 -7.66 2.74
C GLY A 67 5.64 -6.96 4.02
N LYS A 68 6.11 -7.39 5.19
CA LYS A 68 5.67 -6.83 6.47
C LYS A 68 6.22 -5.42 6.64
N PHE A 69 5.35 -4.42 6.58
CA PHE A 69 5.71 -3.04 6.90
C PHE A 69 5.83 -2.88 8.41
N VAL A 70 7.02 -2.54 8.87
CA VAL A 70 7.33 -2.33 10.29
C VAL A 70 7.62 -0.86 10.53
N VAL A 71 6.90 -0.28 11.48
CA VAL A 71 7.04 1.13 11.84
C VAL A 71 6.73 1.32 13.33
N SER A 72 7.44 2.23 13.99
CA SER A 72 7.15 2.61 15.37
C SER A 72 5.83 3.39 15.46
N GLU A 73 5.18 3.38 16.62
CA GLU A 73 3.93 4.11 16.84
C GLU A 73 4.06 5.60 16.52
N LYS A 74 5.14 6.24 16.99
CA LYS A 74 5.44 7.65 16.71
C LYS A 74 5.49 7.94 15.21
N ASN A 75 6.18 7.10 14.44
CA ASN A 75 6.31 7.29 12.99
C ASN A 75 5.02 6.93 12.26
N ALA A 76 4.28 5.92 12.70
CA ALA A 76 2.97 5.59 12.16
C ALA A 76 2.00 6.76 12.33
N LYS A 77 1.90 7.32 13.54
CA LYS A 77 1.08 8.50 13.82
C LYS A 77 1.39 9.65 12.88
N LYS A 78 2.68 9.96 12.70
CA LYS A 78 3.13 10.99 11.75
C LYS A 78 2.73 10.69 10.30
N LEU A 79 2.81 9.43 9.86
CA LEU A 79 2.37 9.02 8.51
C LEU A 79 0.86 9.24 8.34
N PHE A 80 0.04 8.88 9.32
CA PHE A 80 -1.41 9.11 9.27
C PHE A 80 -1.76 10.60 9.30
N GLU A 81 -1.15 11.39 10.20
CA GLU A 81 -1.36 12.84 10.30
C GLU A 81 -0.99 13.57 9.00
N ASN A 82 0.10 13.14 8.34
CA ASN A 82 0.50 13.70 7.05
C ASN A 82 -0.34 13.18 5.88
N GLY A 83 -1.25 12.22 6.11
CA GLY A 83 -2.02 11.54 5.06
C GLY A 83 -1.14 10.74 4.10
N GLN A 84 -0.04 10.17 4.59
CA GLN A 84 0.93 9.39 3.82
C GLN A 84 0.60 7.89 3.76
N VAL A 85 -0.36 7.41 4.54
CA VAL A 85 -0.86 6.04 4.42
C VAL A 85 -1.87 6.01 3.27
N ALA A 86 -1.48 5.39 2.16
CA ALA A 86 -2.28 5.37 0.93
C ALA A 86 -3.33 4.26 0.97
N PHE A 87 -2.91 3.06 1.40
CA PHE A 87 -3.76 1.87 1.43
C PHE A 87 -3.60 1.12 2.75
N GLN A 88 -4.71 0.55 3.23
CA GLN A 88 -4.72 -0.38 4.36
C GLN A 88 -5.37 -1.70 3.99
N TYR A 89 -4.86 -2.82 4.50
CA TYR A 89 -5.56 -4.11 4.51
C TYR A 89 -6.83 -4.00 5.36
N VAL A 90 -7.92 -4.61 4.91
CA VAL A 90 -9.21 -4.58 5.63
C VAL A 90 -9.78 -5.97 5.84
N ASP A 91 -10.59 -6.10 6.89
CA ASP A 91 -11.43 -7.28 7.11
C ASP A 91 -12.70 -7.25 6.25
N TYR A 92 -13.60 -8.21 6.48
CA TYR A 92 -14.85 -8.34 5.74
C TYR A 92 -15.87 -7.23 6.06
N ASP A 93 -15.66 -6.47 7.13
CA ASP A 93 -16.48 -5.34 7.56
C ASP A 93 -15.85 -3.99 7.17
N SER A 94 -14.89 -4.01 6.24
CA SER A 94 -14.19 -2.81 5.72
C SER A 94 -13.33 -2.07 6.75
N ASN A 95 -13.02 -2.72 7.89
CA ASN A 95 -12.20 -2.13 8.94
C ASN A 95 -10.72 -2.50 8.75
N PRO A 96 -9.76 -1.59 9.00
CA PRO A 96 -8.34 -1.92 8.94
C PRO A 96 -8.03 -3.06 9.88
N THR A 97 -7.36 -4.08 9.36
CA THR A 97 -7.12 -5.30 10.12
C THR A 97 -5.65 -5.63 10.21
N MET A 98 -5.24 -6.02 11.42
CA MET A 98 -3.93 -6.61 11.69
C MET A 98 -3.98 -8.14 11.62
N THR A 99 -5.15 -8.70 11.34
CA THR A 99 -5.43 -10.12 11.50
C THR A 99 -5.22 -10.86 10.19
N SER A 100 -4.48 -11.97 10.25
CA SER A 100 -4.35 -12.92 9.15
C SER A 100 -5.64 -13.75 9.02
N PRO A 101 -6.06 -14.15 7.80
CA PRO A 101 -5.38 -13.98 6.51
C PRO A 101 -5.55 -12.62 5.79
N MET A 102 -6.42 -11.72 6.25
CA MET A 102 -6.73 -10.47 5.54
C MET A 102 -5.53 -9.52 5.48
N ASN A 103 -4.77 -9.44 6.57
CA ASN A 103 -3.42 -8.89 6.59
C ASN A 103 -2.42 -10.05 6.53
N PRO A 104 -1.90 -10.38 5.34
CA PRO A 104 -1.20 -11.64 5.10
C PRO A 104 0.25 -11.64 5.57
N ASN A 105 0.82 -10.45 5.79
CA ASN A 105 2.22 -10.26 6.17
C ASN A 105 2.40 -9.76 7.60
N GLY A 106 1.34 -9.30 8.26
CA GLY A 106 1.39 -8.72 9.60
C GLY A 106 1.87 -7.28 9.62
N SER A 107 1.72 -6.53 8.51
CA SER A 107 2.12 -5.12 8.44
C SER A 107 1.48 -4.28 9.53
N SER A 108 2.28 -3.50 10.26
CA SER A 108 1.84 -2.57 11.33
C SER A 108 0.74 -1.63 10.84
N TYR A 109 -0.27 -1.40 11.70
CA TYR A 109 -1.42 -0.53 11.44
C TYR A 109 -2.17 -0.84 10.12
N ALA A 110 -2.13 -2.09 9.70
CA ALA A 110 -2.68 -2.60 8.44
C ALA A 110 -2.11 -1.92 7.20
N ILE A 111 -0.96 -1.26 7.29
CA ILE A 111 -0.40 -0.45 6.19
C ILE A 111 0.02 -1.37 5.05
N GLU A 112 -0.59 -1.19 3.88
CA GLU A 112 -0.25 -1.91 2.65
C GLU A 112 0.62 -1.05 1.73
N GLY A 113 0.33 0.25 1.67
CA GLY A 113 1.07 1.19 0.82
C GLY A 113 1.12 2.59 1.42
N ILE A 114 2.21 3.29 1.14
CA ILE A 114 2.47 4.66 1.59
C ILE A 114 2.91 5.54 0.42
N ILE A 115 2.73 6.84 0.59
CA ILE A 115 3.23 7.88 -0.31
C ILE A 115 4.30 8.75 0.36
N SER A 116 5.16 9.36 -0.45
CA SER A 116 6.07 10.39 0.04
C SER A 116 5.31 11.58 0.61
N LYS A 117 5.97 12.42 1.41
CA LYS A 117 5.37 13.66 1.94
C LYS A 117 4.85 14.60 0.84
N SER A 118 5.49 14.59 -0.33
CA SER A 118 5.05 15.34 -1.52
C SER A 118 3.89 14.66 -2.29
N GLY A 119 3.57 13.41 -1.96
CA GLY A 119 2.59 12.59 -2.68
C GLY A 119 3.08 12.02 -4.02
N LEU A 120 4.28 12.39 -4.49
CA LEU A 120 4.76 12.04 -5.83
C LEU A 120 5.36 10.62 -5.94
N ILE A 121 5.79 10.03 -4.83
CA ILE A 121 6.32 8.67 -4.81
C ILE A 121 5.29 7.79 -4.12
N LEU A 122 4.82 6.74 -4.80
CA LEU A 122 3.95 5.70 -4.23
C LEU A 122 4.75 4.41 -4.07
N GLY A 123 4.68 3.80 -2.90
CA GLY A 123 5.19 2.46 -2.64
C GLY A 123 4.10 1.59 -2.02
N LYS A 124 3.87 0.42 -2.59
CA LYS A 124 2.86 -0.54 -2.13
C LYS A 124 3.35 -1.97 -2.33
N MET A 125 2.69 -2.94 -1.68
CA MET A 125 3.06 -4.36 -1.73
C MET A 125 2.16 -5.19 -2.66
N GLY A 126 0.90 -4.83 -2.79
CA GLY A 126 -0.08 -5.41 -3.69
C GLY A 126 0.19 -5.02 -5.13
N HIS A 127 0.06 -6.01 -6.00
CA HIS A 127 0.42 -5.95 -7.41
C HIS A 127 -0.76 -5.52 -8.28
N THR A 128 -1.06 -4.23 -8.24
CA THR A 128 -2.10 -3.61 -9.06
C THR A 128 -1.92 -3.86 -10.56
N GLU A 129 -0.67 -4.02 -11.00
CA GLU A 129 -0.30 -4.33 -12.38
C GLU A 129 -0.60 -5.77 -12.80
N ARG A 130 -0.80 -6.70 -11.85
CA ARG A 130 -1.15 -8.10 -12.14
C ARG A 130 -2.65 -8.25 -12.39
N TYR A 131 -3.22 -7.36 -13.19
CA TYR A 131 -4.62 -7.38 -13.58
C TYR A 131 -4.72 -7.17 -15.08
N ASN A 132 -5.66 -7.88 -15.71
CA ASN A 132 -6.08 -7.62 -17.08
C ASN A 132 -7.59 -7.86 -17.17
N GLU A 133 -8.21 -7.33 -18.21
CA GLU A 133 -9.60 -7.61 -18.50
C GLU A 133 -9.82 -9.12 -18.52
N ASN A 134 -10.94 -9.57 -17.93
CA ASN A 134 -11.31 -10.99 -17.87
C ASN A 134 -10.40 -11.88 -17.00
N LEU A 135 -9.43 -11.34 -16.26
CA LEU A 135 -8.66 -12.08 -15.26
C LEU A 135 -9.39 -12.10 -13.90
N TYR A 136 -9.21 -13.18 -13.12
CA TYR A 136 -9.80 -13.37 -11.78
C TYR A 136 -11.33 -13.24 -11.69
N LYS A 137 -12.06 -13.65 -12.73
CA LYS A 137 -13.53 -13.55 -12.80
C LYS A 137 -14.27 -14.21 -11.63
N ASN A 138 -13.68 -15.24 -11.04
CA ASN A 138 -14.25 -15.99 -9.92
C ASN A 138 -13.91 -15.41 -8.54
N ILE A 139 -13.15 -14.31 -8.48
CA ILE A 139 -12.86 -13.60 -7.24
C ILE A 139 -13.82 -12.41 -7.16
N TYR A 140 -14.43 -12.17 -5.99
CA TYR A 140 -15.31 -11.02 -5.74
C TYR A 140 -14.52 -9.72 -5.45
N GLY A 141 -15.14 -8.55 -5.63
CA GLY A 141 -14.56 -7.22 -5.34
C GLY A 141 -13.99 -6.48 -6.55
N ASN A 142 -13.61 -5.21 -6.39
CA ASN A 142 -13.07 -4.41 -7.49
C ASN A 142 -11.56 -4.71 -7.68
N LYS A 143 -11.14 -5.15 -8.87
CA LYS A 143 -9.71 -5.38 -9.19
C LYS A 143 -9.07 -4.20 -9.90
N ASN A 144 -9.88 -3.30 -10.46
CA ASN A 144 -9.41 -2.21 -11.28
C ASN A 144 -8.99 -1.04 -10.39
N GLN A 145 -7.70 -0.95 -10.07
CA GLN A 145 -7.11 0.13 -9.31
C GLN A 145 -6.25 0.99 -10.24
N ASP A 146 -6.87 2.01 -10.83
CA ASP A 146 -6.37 2.86 -11.93
C ASP A 146 -5.17 3.80 -11.62
N ILE A 147 -4.15 3.33 -10.88
CA ILE A 147 -2.98 4.15 -10.51
C ILE A 147 -2.18 4.64 -11.73
N PHE A 148 -2.13 3.85 -12.80
CA PHE A 148 -1.40 4.20 -14.02
C PHE A 148 -2.16 5.24 -14.85
N THR A 149 -3.48 5.08 -14.98
CA THR A 149 -4.37 6.08 -15.60
C THR A 149 -4.27 7.42 -14.88
N ASN A 150 -4.27 7.40 -13.54
CA ASN A 150 -4.08 8.60 -12.72
C ASN A 150 -2.72 9.28 -12.97
N ALA A 151 -1.64 8.49 -13.08
CA ALA A 151 -0.33 9.03 -13.43
C ALA A 151 -0.32 9.67 -14.83
N ILE A 152 -0.96 9.05 -15.82
CA ILE A 152 -1.09 9.62 -17.18
C ILE A 152 -1.85 10.95 -17.14
N ASN A 153 -2.97 11.00 -16.41
CA ASN A 153 -3.77 12.22 -16.27
C ASN A 153 -2.96 13.38 -15.64
N TYR A 154 -2.19 13.08 -14.59
CA TYR A 154 -1.31 14.06 -13.94
C TYR A 154 -0.31 14.71 -14.89
N PHE A 155 0.37 13.91 -15.73
CA PHE A 155 1.34 14.45 -16.69
C PHE A 155 0.69 15.07 -17.93
N SER A 156 -0.49 14.61 -18.33
CA SER A 156 -1.22 15.13 -19.49
C SER A 156 -2.02 16.41 -19.21
N LYS A 157 -2.06 16.89 -17.95
CA LYS A 157 -2.84 18.05 -17.49
C LYS A 157 -4.34 17.96 -17.83
N LYS A 158 -4.86 16.74 -17.89
CA LYS A 158 -6.30 16.48 -17.97
C LYS A 158 -6.93 16.47 -16.59
#